data_AF-A0A828YXX6-F1
#
_entry.id   AF-A0A828YXX6-F1
#
_cell.length_a   1.000
_cell.length_b   1.000
_cell.length_c   1.000
_cell.angle_alpha   90.00
_cell.angle_beta   90.00
_cell.angle_gamma   90.00
#
_symmetry.space_group_name_H-M   'P 1'
#
loop_
_entity.id
_entity.type
_entity.pdbx_description
1 polymer ?
#
loop_
_entity_poly.entity_id
_entity_poly.type
_entity_poly.pdbx_seq_one_letter_code
_entity_poly.pdbx_strand_id
1 'polypeptide(L)'
;MGREVLNDPEDSQLFSDILNALKEYGVDETKLLAERKYKIQEIVFASDHRITSFGRYLLEHFDEIISDFMKESLPSQFVDLFVREKFEKIEPLISQITKIKEYDSSDGKKHVPHRTIEILCKAKPALMESIILDRIEAIDCVSCKAELNRILYESFRDKYKQKVVDSAKVTLDYISERKNKNLDRGYDFDWPLSKEFYRDDTSDYIEWLLKNFGSDLKTEIFNYVEKTKVLDLNVVGVAVKYLGQDAVDIAGEALDMTIKNDDIAGHFRQAFNILSNLDYSKYYDKTWEIAKSEFKKVS
;
A
#
# COMPACT_ATOMS: atom_id res chain seq x y z
N MET A 1 -19.81 33.30 2.39
CA MET A 1 -20.78 32.33 1.84
C MET A 1 -20.25 30.94 2.17
N GLY A 2 -20.69 30.20 3.17
CA GLY A 2 -21.76 30.35 4.15
C GLY A 2 -21.98 28.93 4.65
N ARG A 3 -21.57 28.63 5.89
CA ARG A 3 -21.64 27.32 6.56
C ARG A 3 -23.07 26.78 6.76
N GLU A 4 -24.05 27.36 6.08
CA GLU A 4 -25.48 27.12 6.26
C GLU A 4 -26.07 26.13 5.26
N VAL A 5 -25.36 25.75 4.19
CA VAL A 5 -25.88 24.80 3.19
C VAL A 5 -25.92 23.36 3.70
N LEU A 6 -25.05 22.99 4.65
CA LEU A 6 -24.80 21.58 4.97
C LEU A 6 -25.88 20.91 5.87
N ASN A 7 -27.01 21.56 6.13
CA ASN A 7 -28.10 21.05 6.96
C ASN A 7 -29.50 21.27 6.36
N ASP A 8 -29.58 21.66 5.08
CA ASP A 8 -30.86 21.85 4.41
C ASP A 8 -31.53 20.50 4.12
N PRO A 9 -32.82 20.29 4.42
CA PRO A 9 -33.59 19.14 3.95
C PRO A 9 -33.47 18.91 2.44
N GLU A 10 -33.32 19.95 1.63
CA GLU A 10 -33.08 19.84 0.17
C GLU A 10 -31.78 19.07 -0.16
N ASP A 11 -30.75 19.21 0.69
CA ASP A 11 -29.45 18.57 0.50
C ASP A 11 -29.51 17.04 0.76
N SER A 12 -30.60 16.56 1.37
CA SER A 12 -30.81 15.13 1.66
C SER A 12 -31.32 14.32 0.48
N GLN A 13 -31.99 14.97 -0.48
CA GLN A 13 -32.57 14.34 -1.68
C GLN A 13 -31.88 14.76 -2.99
N LEU A 14 -30.96 15.73 -2.91
CA LEU A 14 -30.22 16.29 -4.06
C LEU A 14 -29.71 15.23 -5.05
N PHE A 15 -29.15 14.12 -4.57
CA PHE A 15 -28.65 13.07 -5.46
C PHE A 15 -29.78 12.34 -6.21
N SER A 16 -30.87 12.01 -5.51
CA SER A 16 -32.07 11.42 -6.12
C SER A 16 -32.69 12.37 -7.16
N ASP A 17 -32.68 13.67 -6.89
CA ASP A 17 -33.19 14.69 -7.82
C ASP A 17 -32.33 14.78 -9.08
N ILE A 18 -31.00 14.73 -8.94
CA ILE A 18 -30.06 14.67 -10.06
C ILE A 18 -30.30 13.41 -10.90
N LEU A 19 -30.46 12.25 -10.26
CA LEU A 19 -30.73 11.00 -10.98
C LEU A 19 -32.06 11.05 -11.74
N ASN A 20 -33.11 11.60 -11.13
CA ASN A 20 -34.41 11.76 -11.78
C ASN A 20 -34.33 12.69 -12.99
N ALA A 21 -33.59 13.80 -12.91
CA ALA A 21 -33.36 14.67 -14.06
C ALA A 21 -32.57 13.96 -15.18
N LEU A 22 -31.60 13.11 -14.83
CA LEU A 22 -30.79 12.37 -15.80
C LEU A 22 -31.52 11.18 -16.45
N LYS A 23 -32.55 10.62 -15.80
CA LYS A 23 -33.41 9.57 -16.38
C LYS A 23 -34.06 10.01 -17.69
N GLU A 24 -34.41 11.30 -17.81
CA GLU A 24 -34.97 11.87 -19.04
C GLU A 24 -34.00 11.81 -20.24
N TYR A 25 -32.71 11.60 -19.99
CA TYR A 25 -31.65 11.49 -20.99
C TYR A 25 -31.18 10.04 -21.24
N GLY A 26 -31.87 9.04 -20.68
CA GLY A 26 -31.55 7.62 -20.90
C GLY A 26 -30.25 7.15 -20.25
N VAL A 27 -29.79 7.85 -19.20
CA VAL A 27 -28.58 7.47 -18.46
C VAL A 27 -28.91 6.31 -17.53
N ASP A 28 -28.19 5.21 -17.68
CA ASP A 28 -28.25 4.07 -16.76
C ASP A 28 -27.64 4.47 -15.41
N GLU A 29 -28.52 4.52 -14.40
CA GLU A 29 -28.19 4.89 -13.04
C GLU A 29 -27.06 4.02 -12.47
N THR A 30 -27.18 2.70 -12.56
CA THR A 30 -26.21 1.78 -11.98
C THR A 30 -24.86 1.87 -12.67
N LYS A 31 -24.86 2.10 -13.99
CA LYS A 31 -23.64 2.35 -14.77
C LYS A 31 -22.96 3.66 -14.34
N LEU A 32 -23.71 4.74 -14.16
CA LEU A 32 -23.20 6.00 -13.60
C LEU A 32 -22.69 5.81 -12.17
N LEU A 33 -23.27 4.87 -11.42
CA LEU A 33 -22.84 4.57 -10.06
C LEU A 33 -21.57 3.70 -10.01
N ALA A 34 -21.33 2.83 -11.00
CA ALA A 34 -20.23 1.88 -11.04
C ALA A 34 -19.01 2.39 -11.82
N GLU A 35 -19.20 3.04 -12.97
CA GLU A 35 -18.12 3.46 -13.90
C GLU A 35 -17.46 4.80 -13.57
N ARG A 36 -17.50 5.23 -12.31
CA ARG A 36 -17.13 6.61 -11.97
C ARG A 36 -15.63 6.81 -12.03
N LYS A 37 -15.25 7.98 -12.55
CA LYS A 37 -13.85 8.41 -12.64
C LYS A 37 -13.26 8.91 -11.32
N TYR A 38 -14.09 9.28 -10.34
CA TYR A 38 -13.67 9.93 -9.08
C TYR A 38 -13.93 9.04 -7.85
N LYS A 39 -13.09 9.19 -6.80
CA LYS A 39 -13.15 8.40 -5.56
C LYS A 39 -14.46 8.69 -4.80
N ILE A 40 -15.22 7.64 -4.50
CA ILE A 40 -16.51 7.67 -3.77
C ILE A 40 -16.44 8.35 -2.39
N GLN A 41 -15.26 8.37 -1.75
CA GLN A 41 -15.08 8.91 -0.39
C GLN A 41 -15.42 10.39 -0.26
N GLU A 42 -15.15 11.19 -1.29
CA GLU A 42 -15.42 12.64 -1.29
C GLU A 42 -16.90 12.96 -1.54
N ILE A 43 -17.68 11.95 -1.92
CA ILE A 43 -19.08 12.10 -2.30
C ILE A 43 -20.00 11.45 -1.26
N VAL A 44 -19.57 10.38 -0.58
CA VAL A 44 -20.36 9.68 0.46
C VAL A 44 -20.29 10.38 1.80
N PHE A 45 -19.12 10.92 2.15
CA PHE A 45 -18.90 11.62 3.40
C PHE A 45 -18.50 13.06 3.12
N ALA A 46 -19.19 13.99 3.76
CA ALA A 46 -18.76 15.37 3.79
C ALA A 46 -17.43 15.51 4.56
N SER A 47 -16.77 16.66 4.44
CA SER A 47 -15.51 16.96 5.14
C SER A 47 -15.60 16.87 6.68
N ASP A 48 -16.80 16.96 7.23
CA ASP A 48 -17.11 16.79 8.66
C ASP A 48 -17.54 15.35 9.02
N HIS A 49 -17.34 14.39 8.10
CA HIS A 49 -17.69 12.97 8.21
C HIS A 49 -19.19 12.65 8.25
N ARG A 50 -20.10 13.61 8.02
CA ARG A 50 -21.52 13.31 7.88
C ARG A 50 -21.83 12.64 6.54
N ILE A 51 -22.84 11.77 6.55
CA ILE A 51 -23.34 11.10 5.34
C ILE A 51 -24.05 12.12 4.46
N THR A 52 -23.65 12.18 3.20
CA THR A 52 -24.27 13.05 2.18
C THR A 52 -25.57 12.44 1.64
N SER A 53 -26.34 13.18 0.83
CA SER A 53 -27.47 12.61 0.07
C SER A 53 -27.07 11.42 -0.78
N PHE A 54 -25.88 11.46 -1.38
CA PHE A 54 -25.35 10.35 -2.14
C PHE A 54 -25.13 9.10 -1.27
N GLY A 55 -24.54 9.26 -0.08
CA GLY A 55 -24.36 8.14 0.86
C GLY A 55 -25.70 7.56 1.34
N ARG A 56 -26.69 8.41 1.64
CA ARG A 56 -28.04 7.96 2.02
C ARG A 56 -28.71 7.18 0.91
N TYR A 57 -28.63 7.68 -0.32
CA TYR A 57 -29.15 6.99 -1.50
C TYR A 57 -28.63 5.56 -1.61
N LEU A 58 -27.31 5.38 -1.47
CA LEU A 58 -26.70 4.04 -1.52
C LEU A 58 -27.22 3.10 -0.42
N LEU A 59 -27.47 3.61 0.78
CA LEU A 59 -28.00 2.82 1.90
C LEU A 59 -29.45 2.37 1.67
N GLU A 60 -30.26 3.27 1.12
CA GLU A 60 -31.68 3.06 0.82
C GLU A 60 -31.87 2.10 -0.36
N HIS A 61 -31.09 2.28 -1.43
CA HIS A 61 -31.20 1.51 -2.68
C HIS A 61 -30.23 0.32 -2.76
N PHE A 62 -29.66 -0.12 -1.63
CA PHE A 62 -28.67 -1.21 -1.59
C PHE A 62 -29.10 -2.46 -2.37
N ASP A 63 -30.32 -2.93 -2.13
CA ASP A 63 -30.83 -4.18 -2.70
C ASP A 63 -30.97 -4.11 -4.23
N GLU A 64 -31.12 -2.89 -4.77
CA GLU A 64 -31.25 -2.62 -6.20
C GLU A 64 -29.88 -2.58 -6.89
N ILE A 65 -28.85 -2.04 -6.22
CA ILE A 65 -27.54 -1.75 -6.84
C ILE A 65 -26.45 -2.78 -6.55
N ILE A 66 -26.58 -3.58 -5.49
CA ILE A 66 -25.49 -4.44 -5.01
C ILE A 66 -25.08 -5.48 -6.04
N SER A 67 -26.03 -6.07 -6.78
CA SER A 67 -25.76 -7.08 -7.81
C SER A 67 -24.77 -6.58 -8.85
N ASP A 68 -24.94 -5.34 -9.30
CA ASP A 68 -24.10 -4.76 -10.33
C ASP A 68 -22.75 -4.30 -9.77
N PHE A 69 -22.70 -3.76 -8.54
CA PHE A 69 -21.41 -3.53 -7.88
C PHE A 69 -20.60 -4.81 -7.67
N MET A 70 -21.27 -5.93 -7.43
CA MET A 70 -20.58 -7.22 -7.29
C MET A 70 -20.01 -7.74 -8.62
N LYS A 71 -20.56 -7.31 -9.77
CA LYS A 71 -20.03 -7.57 -11.11
C LYS A 71 -18.87 -6.64 -11.45
N GLU A 72 -19.07 -5.33 -11.30
CA GLU A 72 -18.15 -4.27 -11.76
C GLU A 72 -17.00 -3.99 -10.79
N SER A 73 -16.97 -4.65 -9.62
CA SER A 73 -16.04 -4.45 -8.49
C SER A 73 -16.48 -3.39 -7.49
N LEU A 74 -16.97 -3.85 -6.34
CA LEU A 74 -17.36 -3.02 -5.20
C LEU A 74 -16.20 -2.14 -4.70
N PRO A 75 -16.32 -0.79 -4.79
CA PRO A 75 -15.29 0.10 -4.26
C PRO A 75 -15.17 -0.02 -2.74
N SER A 76 -13.95 0.00 -2.20
CA SER A 76 -13.69 -0.12 -0.75
C SER A 76 -14.47 0.90 0.10
N GLN A 77 -14.74 2.08 -0.45
CA GLN A 77 -15.48 3.16 0.20
C GLN A 77 -16.96 2.83 0.38
N PHE A 78 -17.54 2.03 -0.53
CA PHE A 78 -18.89 1.51 -0.33
C PHE A 78 -18.92 0.59 0.89
N VAL A 79 -17.91 -0.27 1.04
CA VAL A 79 -17.83 -1.15 2.21
C VAL A 79 -17.66 -0.36 3.50
N ASP A 80 -16.87 0.72 3.52
CA ASP A 80 -16.76 1.61 4.69
C ASP A 80 -18.11 2.20 5.12
N LEU A 81 -18.92 2.68 4.16
CA LEU A 81 -20.27 3.19 4.44
C LEU A 81 -21.16 2.14 5.13
N PHE A 82 -21.21 0.93 4.58
CA PHE A 82 -22.06 -0.12 5.13
C PHE A 82 -21.52 -0.67 6.45
N VAL A 83 -20.20 -0.74 6.62
CA VAL A 83 -19.59 -1.08 7.91
C VAL A 83 -20.05 -0.13 9.02
N ARG A 84 -20.17 1.17 8.74
CA ARG A 84 -20.58 2.18 9.73
C ARG A 84 -22.07 2.14 10.05
N GLU A 85 -22.91 1.97 9.03
CA GLU A 85 -24.35 2.25 9.16
C GLU A 85 -25.24 1.00 9.13
N LYS A 86 -24.88 -0.01 8.35
CA LYS A 86 -25.74 -1.16 7.99
C LYS A 86 -24.92 -2.42 7.73
N PHE A 87 -24.07 -2.82 8.68
CA PHE A 87 -23.15 -3.94 8.49
C PHE A 87 -23.89 -5.24 8.15
N GLU A 88 -25.06 -5.45 8.74
CA GLU A 88 -25.94 -6.60 8.52
C GLU A 88 -26.32 -6.80 7.03
N LYS A 89 -26.33 -5.74 6.22
CA LYS A 89 -26.64 -5.83 4.78
C LYS A 89 -25.48 -6.44 4.00
N ILE A 90 -24.24 -6.19 4.40
CA ILE A 90 -23.03 -6.67 3.68
C ILE A 90 -22.43 -7.93 4.29
N GLU A 91 -22.76 -8.26 5.55
CA GLU A 91 -22.24 -9.42 6.25
C GLU A 91 -22.42 -10.74 5.47
N PRO A 92 -23.61 -11.05 4.90
CA PRO A 92 -23.81 -12.27 4.10
C PRO A 92 -22.99 -12.30 2.81
N LEU A 93 -22.50 -11.15 2.35
CA LEU A 93 -21.79 -10.98 1.08
C LEU A 93 -20.27 -10.94 1.25
N ILE A 94 -19.74 -10.97 2.48
CA ILE A 94 -18.31 -10.79 2.76
C ILE A 94 -17.43 -11.74 1.92
N SER A 95 -17.82 -13.01 1.78
CA SER A 95 -17.05 -13.98 0.98
C SER A 95 -16.92 -13.55 -0.48
N GLN A 96 -17.99 -13.00 -1.06
CA GLN A 96 -18.00 -12.50 -2.43
C GLN A 96 -17.28 -11.15 -2.54
N ILE A 97 -17.44 -10.26 -1.56
CA ILE A 97 -16.79 -8.93 -1.51
C ILE A 97 -15.27 -9.10 -1.45
N THR A 98 -14.80 -10.13 -0.76
CA THR A 98 -13.39 -10.47 -0.58
C THR A 98 -12.90 -11.54 -1.55
N LYS A 99 -13.65 -11.80 -2.64
CA LYS A 99 -13.30 -12.84 -3.62
C LYS A 99 -11.95 -12.55 -4.27
N ILE A 100 -11.25 -13.63 -4.60
CA ILE A 100 -10.03 -13.57 -5.40
C ILE A 100 -10.40 -13.15 -6.82
N LYS A 101 -9.60 -12.25 -7.39
CA LYS A 101 -9.69 -11.82 -8.78
C LYS A 101 -8.45 -12.27 -9.52
N GLU A 102 -8.64 -12.74 -10.74
CA GLU A 102 -7.54 -13.21 -11.58
C GLU A 102 -7.25 -12.20 -12.70
N TYR A 103 -6.07 -11.63 -12.70
CA TYR A 103 -5.53 -10.76 -13.75
C TYR A 103 -4.01 -10.70 -13.64
N ASP A 104 -3.30 -10.50 -14.75
CA ASP A 104 -1.83 -10.46 -14.73
C ASP A 104 -1.29 -9.16 -14.10
N SER A 105 -0.31 -9.28 -13.21
CA SER A 105 0.45 -8.17 -12.62
C SER A 105 1.95 -8.52 -12.53
N SER A 106 2.77 -7.55 -12.10
CA SER A 106 4.19 -7.77 -11.82
C SER A 106 4.45 -8.78 -10.69
N ASP A 107 3.48 -8.97 -9.78
CA ASP A 107 3.67 -9.73 -8.55
C ASP A 107 2.91 -11.03 -8.42
N GLY A 108 2.05 -11.34 -9.39
CA GLY A 108 1.25 -12.56 -9.42
C GLY A 108 0.01 -12.39 -10.30
N LYS A 109 -0.89 -13.37 -10.25
CA LYS A 109 -2.12 -13.40 -11.05
C LYS A 109 -3.39 -13.38 -10.20
N LYS A 110 -3.31 -13.84 -8.96
CA LYS A 110 -4.43 -13.96 -8.04
C LYS A 110 -4.34 -12.85 -7.02
N HIS A 111 -5.33 -11.97 -7.02
CA HIS A 111 -5.38 -10.74 -6.25
C HIS A 111 -6.60 -10.69 -5.34
N VAL A 112 -6.51 -9.88 -4.29
CA VAL A 112 -7.62 -9.62 -3.37
C VAL A 112 -7.81 -8.12 -3.16
N PRO A 113 -9.03 -7.67 -2.82
CA PRO A 113 -9.28 -6.28 -2.47
C PRO A 113 -8.81 -5.99 -1.04
N HIS A 114 -7.49 -5.91 -0.83
CA HIS A 114 -6.88 -5.78 0.50
C HIS A 114 -7.39 -4.57 1.31
N ARG A 115 -7.66 -3.42 0.66
CA ARG A 115 -8.26 -2.25 1.35
C ARG A 115 -9.65 -2.55 1.91
N THR A 116 -10.46 -3.26 1.15
CA THR A 116 -11.78 -3.72 1.60
C THR A 116 -11.66 -4.72 2.75
N ILE A 117 -10.71 -5.65 2.66
CA ILE A 117 -10.42 -6.61 3.72
C ILE A 117 -9.99 -5.90 5.01
N GLU A 118 -9.16 -4.87 4.93
CA GLU A 118 -8.74 -4.07 6.09
C GLU A 118 -9.93 -3.38 6.77
N ILE A 119 -10.81 -2.74 5.99
CA ILE A 119 -12.02 -2.09 6.50
C ILE A 119 -12.90 -3.09 7.25
N LEU A 120 -13.14 -4.26 6.65
CA LEU A 120 -13.93 -5.33 7.27
C LEU A 120 -13.23 -5.89 8.52
N CYS A 121 -11.91 -6.05 8.50
CA CYS A 121 -11.15 -6.60 9.62
C CYS A 121 -11.17 -5.66 10.83
N LYS A 122 -11.07 -4.33 10.60
CA LYS A 122 -11.24 -3.33 11.66
C LYS A 122 -12.63 -3.39 12.31
N ALA A 123 -13.66 -3.72 11.55
CA ALA A 123 -15.04 -3.81 12.04
C ALA A 123 -15.35 -5.14 12.75
N LYS A 124 -14.91 -6.26 12.18
CA LYS A 124 -15.16 -7.61 12.67
C LYS A 124 -13.89 -8.47 12.59
N PRO A 125 -12.90 -8.27 13.48
CA PRO A 125 -11.64 -9.00 13.42
C PRO A 125 -11.86 -10.52 13.44
N ALA A 126 -12.62 -11.03 14.41
CA ALA A 126 -12.83 -12.47 14.59
C ALA A 126 -13.46 -13.17 13.37
N LEU A 127 -14.35 -12.49 12.65
CA LEU A 127 -14.95 -13.01 11.42
C LEU A 127 -13.94 -13.04 10.27
N MET A 128 -13.10 -12.01 10.19
CA MET A 128 -12.17 -11.81 9.09
C MET A 128 -10.88 -12.63 9.23
N GLU A 129 -10.54 -13.08 10.43
CA GLU A 129 -9.30 -13.82 10.70
C GLU A 129 -9.13 -15.04 9.78
N SER A 130 -10.13 -15.94 9.75
CA SER A 130 -10.10 -17.13 8.90
C SER A 130 -10.09 -16.78 7.41
N ILE A 131 -10.87 -15.77 7.02
CA ILE A 131 -10.93 -15.31 5.63
C ILE A 131 -9.56 -14.81 5.17
N ILE A 132 -8.88 -13.99 5.99
CA ILE A 132 -7.55 -13.48 5.65
C ILE A 132 -6.56 -14.62 5.48
N LEU A 133 -6.55 -15.59 6.40
CA LEU A 133 -5.69 -16.78 6.31
C LEU A 133 -5.95 -17.58 5.03
N ASP A 134 -7.22 -17.88 4.74
CA ASP A 134 -7.59 -18.60 3.52
C ASP A 134 -7.14 -17.85 2.26
N ARG A 135 -7.26 -16.52 2.26
CA ARG A 135 -6.84 -15.69 1.12
C ARG A 135 -5.32 -15.65 0.96
N ILE A 136 -4.54 -15.58 2.04
CA ILE A 136 -3.07 -15.62 1.97
C ILE A 136 -2.59 -16.90 1.27
N GLU A 137 -3.19 -18.04 1.58
CA GLU A 137 -2.80 -19.34 0.99
C GLU A 137 -3.28 -19.48 -0.46
N ALA A 138 -4.43 -18.89 -0.82
CA ALA A 138 -5.05 -19.06 -2.13
C ALA A 138 -4.56 -18.09 -3.22
N ILE A 139 -3.85 -17.03 -2.86
CA ILE A 139 -3.27 -16.07 -3.82
C ILE A 139 -1.79 -16.37 -4.12
N ASP A 140 -1.29 -15.85 -5.24
CA ASP A 140 0.13 -15.87 -5.60
C ASP A 140 0.76 -14.47 -5.66
N CYS A 141 -0.06 -13.40 -5.64
CA CYS A 141 0.42 -12.02 -5.63
C CYS A 141 1.20 -11.67 -4.35
N VAL A 142 2.51 -11.46 -4.47
CA VAL A 142 3.41 -11.23 -3.32
C VAL A 142 3.08 -9.94 -2.57
N SER A 143 2.79 -8.84 -3.27
CA SER A 143 2.37 -7.57 -2.65
C SER A 143 1.05 -7.70 -1.90
N CYS A 144 0.06 -8.42 -2.47
CA CYS A 144 -1.18 -8.73 -1.76
C CYS A 144 -0.95 -9.61 -0.53
N LYS A 145 -0.02 -10.58 -0.57
CA LYS A 145 0.33 -11.39 0.62
C LYS A 145 0.99 -10.53 1.70
N ALA A 146 1.91 -9.66 1.34
CA ALA A 146 2.55 -8.74 2.29
C ALA A 146 1.49 -7.89 3.00
N GLU A 147 0.54 -7.36 2.23
CA GLU A 147 -0.54 -6.53 2.77
C GLU A 147 -1.54 -7.29 3.65
N LEU A 148 -1.93 -8.51 3.27
CA LEU A 148 -2.77 -9.35 4.13
C LEU A 148 -2.07 -9.72 5.44
N ASN A 149 -0.76 -10.00 5.40
CA ASN A 149 0.02 -10.25 6.62
C ASN A 149 0.12 -9.00 7.50
N ARG A 150 0.27 -7.81 6.91
CA ARG A 150 0.19 -6.54 7.65
C ARG A 150 -1.14 -6.41 8.38
N ILE A 151 -2.26 -6.60 7.68
CA ILE A 151 -3.61 -6.49 8.26
C ILE A 151 -3.79 -7.51 9.40
N LEU A 152 -3.32 -8.75 9.20
CA LEU A 152 -3.36 -9.81 10.20
C LEU A 152 -2.54 -9.44 11.44
N TYR A 153 -1.31 -8.95 11.25
CA TYR A 153 -0.46 -8.49 12.36
C TYR A 153 -1.07 -7.31 13.10
N GLU A 154 -1.57 -6.29 12.41
CA GLU A 154 -2.10 -5.11 13.09
C GLU A 154 -3.36 -5.42 13.91
N SER A 155 -4.14 -6.42 13.47
CA SER A 155 -5.39 -6.82 14.12
C SER A 155 -5.22 -7.83 15.25
N PHE A 156 -4.18 -8.68 15.19
CA PHE A 156 -4.00 -9.81 16.13
C PHE A 156 -2.58 -9.93 16.73
N ARG A 157 -1.69 -9.00 16.38
CA ARG A 157 -0.30 -8.79 16.82
C ARG A 157 0.42 -10.08 17.19
N ASP A 158 0.49 -10.37 18.49
CA ASP A 158 1.31 -11.44 19.07
C ASP A 158 0.97 -12.81 18.50
N LYS A 159 -0.31 -13.06 18.15
CA LYS A 159 -0.77 -14.33 17.58
C LYS A 159 -0.07 -14.66 16.25
N TYR A 160 0.24 -13.65 15.43
CA TYR A 160 0.79 -13.85 14.09
C TYR A 160 2.17 -13.21 13.88
N LYS A 161 2.81 -12.71 14.95
CA LYS A 161 4.16 -12.11 14.87
C LYS A 161 5.12 -12.99 14.05
N GLN A 162 5.26 -14.27 14.39
CA GLN A 162 6.20 -15.16 13.71
C GLN A 162 5.82 -15.43 12.25
N LYS A 163 4.53 -15.67 11.96
CA LYS A 163 4.05 -15.89 10.58
C LYS A 163 4.40 -14.69 9.69
N VAL A 164 4.25 -13.48 10.21
CA VAL A 164 4.51 -12.24 9.48
C VAL A 164 6.02 -12.04 9.28
N VAL A 165 6.82 -12.33 10.30
CA VAL A 165 8.30 -12.35 10.19
C VAL A 165 8.74 -13.32 9.09
N ASP A 166 8.23 -14.55 9.10
CA ASP A 166 8.58 -15.58 8.09
C ASP A 166 8.16 -15.15 6.68
N SER A 167 6.95 -14.59 6.54
CA SER A 167 6.49 -14.02 5.27
C SER A 167 7.36 -12.88 4.80
N ALA A 168 7.82 -12.01 5.71
CA ALA A 168 8.67 -10.88 5.36
C ALA A 168 10.01 -11.32 4.74
N LYS A 169 10.61 -12.43 5.24
CA LYS A 169 11.84 -12.99 4.67
C LYS A 169 11.64 -13.38 3.21
N VAL A 170 10.55 -14.11 2.94
CA VAL A 170 10.18 -14.54 1.57
C VAL A 170 9.93 -13.35 0.66
N THR A 171 9.23 -12.32 1.16
CA THR A 171 8.95 -11.09 0.39
C THR A 171 10.22 -10.33 0.06
N LEU A 172 11.14 -10.13 1.02
CA LEU A 172 12.41 -9.42 0.79
C LEU A 172 13.29 -10.14 -0.23
N ASP A 173 13.43 -11.46 -0.11
CA ASP A 173 14.16 -12.27 -1.09
C ASP A 173 13.54 -12.12 -2.50
N TYR A 174 12.21 -12.21 -2.61
CA TYR A 174 11.49 -12.02 -3.88
C TYR A 174 11.74 -10.63 -4.49
N ILE A 175 11.65 -9.55 -3.71
CA ILE A 175 11.89 -8.18 -4.19
C ILE A 175 13.32 -8.07 -4.73
N SER A 176 14.32 -8.57 -3.99
CA SER A 176 15.73 -8.51 -4.43
C SER A 176 15.93 -9.24 -5.75
N GLU A 177 15.36 -10.44 -5.91
CA GLU A 177 15.43 -11.21 -7.15
C GLU A 177 14.76 -10.49 -8.33
N ARG A 178 13.57 -9.91 -8.10
CA ARG A 178 12.83 -9.20 -9.14
C ARG A 178 13.55 -7.95 -9.62
N LYS A 179 14.10 -7.15 -8.70
CA LYS A 179 14.94 -6.00 -9.05
C LYS A 179 16.15 -6.41 -9.89
N ASN A 180 16.82 -7.49 -9.50
CA ASN A 180 18.00 -8.00 -10.20
C ASN A 180 17.69 -8.61 -11.58
N LYS A 181 16.50 -9.19 -11.76
CA LYS A 181 16.06 -9.76 -13.05
C LYS A 181 15.60 -8.67 -14.03
N ASN A 182 15.21 -7.49 -13.55
CA ASN A 182 14.63 -6.41 -14.36
C ASN A 182 15.50 -5.14 -14.37
N LEU A 183 16.82 -5.27 -14.34
CA LEU A 183 17.74 -4.11 -14.26
C LEU A 183 17.52 -3.05 -15.35
N ASP A 184 17.11 -3.45 -16.56
CA ASP A 184 16.98 -2.52 -17.69
C ASP A 184 15.61 -1.83 -17.74
N ARG A 185 14.56 -2.46 -17.18
CA ARG A 185 13.19 -1.94 -17.21
C ARG A 185 12.73 -1.39 -15.87
N GLY A 186 13.47 -1.65 -14.80
CA GLY A 186 13.03 -1.43 -13.43
C GLY A 186 12.04 -2.48 -12.95
N TYR A 187 11.93 -2.60 -11.64
CA TYR A 187 10.84 -3.31 -10.97
C TYR A 187 10.51 -2.51 -9.72
N ASP A 188 9.23 -2.14 -9.62
CA ASP A 188 8.69 -1.42 -8.48
C ASP A 188 7.83 -2.39 -7.67
N PHE A 189 8.14 -2.50 -6.37
CA PHE A 189 7.30 -3.25 -5.45
C PHE A 189 6.14 -2.34 -5.01
N ASP A 190 4.92 -2.66 -5.44
CA ASP A 190 3.72 -1.90 -5.09
C ASP A 190 3.21 -2.35 -3.72
N TRP A 191 3.28 -1.47 -2.73
CA TRP A 191 2.78 -1.72 -1.39
C TRP A 191 1.91 -0.55 -0.91
N PRO A 192 0.59 -0.77 -0.76
CA PRO A 192 -0.45 0.25 -0.89
C PRO A 192 -0.55 1.28 0.25
N LEU A 193 0.42 1.34 1.16
CA LEU A 193 0.53 2.39 2.18
C LEU A 193 1.05 3.72 1.61
N SER A 194 1.69 3.72 0.43
CA SER A 194 2.14 4.97 -0.19
C SER A 194 0.96 5.72 -0.83
N LYS A 195 1.00 7.06 -0.72
CA LYS A 195 -0.04 7.96 -1.24
C LYS A 195 0.16 8.31 -2.72
N GLU A 196 1.24 7.82 -3.32
CA GLU A 196 1.71 8.21 -4.65
C GLU A 196 1.63 7.00 -5.59
N PHE A 197 0.93 7.18 -6.71
CA PHE A 197 0.88 6.15 -7.74
C PHE A 197 2.23 6.04 -8.45
N TYR A 198 2.64 4.83 -8.81
CA TYR A 198 3.86 4.56 -9.61
C TYR A 198 5.19 4.84 -8.88
N ARG A 199 5.29 4.39 -7.62
CA ARG A 199 6.55 4.40 -6.84
C ARG A 199 6.89 2.99 -6.37
N ASP A 200 8.18 2.71 -6.23
CA ASP A 200 8.69 1.54 -5.51
C ASP A 200 8.57 1.75 -3.99
N ASP A 201 7.71 0.96 -3.35
CA ASP A 201 7.37 1.05 -1.93
C ASP A 201 8.26 0.14 -1.06
N THR A 202 9.35 -0.40 -1.62
CA THR A 202 10.27 -1.27 -0.85
C THR A 202 10.78 -0.59 0.43
N SER A 203 11.11 0.70 0.37
CA SER A 203 11.58 1.47 1.54
C SER A 203 10.49 1.61 2.61
N ASP A 204 9.26 1.89 2.21
CA ASP A 204 8.11 2.02 3.12
C ASP A 204 7.78 0.66 3.78
N TYR A 205 7.88 -0.44 3.02
CA TYR A 205 7.73 -1.80 3.55
C TYR A 205 8.81 -2.14 4.59
N ILE A 206 10.07 -1.88 4.28
CA ILE A 206 11.18 -2.10 5.22
C ILE A 206 11.04 -1.20 6.47
N GLU A 207 10.58 0.05 6.32
CA GLU A 207 10.30 0.93 7.46
C GLU A 207 9.24 0.31 8.38
N TRP A 208 8.13 -0.18 7.82
CA TRP A 208 7.10 -0.84 8.62
C TRP A 208 7.63 -2.10 9.33
N LEU A 209 8.44 -2.92 8.64
CA LEU A 209 9.06 -4.10 9.23
C LEU A 209 9.97 -3.72 10.41
N LEU A 210 10.87 -2.76 10.24
CA LEU A 210 11.78 -2.31 11.28
C LEU A 210 11.05 -1.65 12.46
N LYS A 211 9.97 -0.91 12.19
CA LYS A 211 9.16 -0.29 13.24
C LYS A 211 8.46 -1.32 14.14
N ASN A 212 8.05 -2.46 13.60
CA ASN A 212 7.25 -3.46 14.33
C ASN A 212 8.07 -4.66 14.84
N PHE A 213 9.16 -5.02 14.16
CA PHE A 213 9.98 -6.19 14.48
C PHE A 213 11.43 -5.83 14.83
N GLY A 214 11.87 -4.61 14.53
CA GLY A 214 13.20 -4.12 14.89
C GLY A 214 14.32 -5.05 14.45
N SER A 215 15.19 -5.39 15.39
CA SER A 215 16.36 -6.25 15.16
C SER A 215 16.02 -7.68 14.73
N ASP A 216 14.78 -8.16 14.93
CA ASP A 216 14.36 -9.51 14.55
C ASP A 216 14.49 -9.76 13.02
N LEU A 217 14.52 -8.68 12.22
CA LEU A 217 14.65 -8.71 10.76
C LEU A 217 15.96 -8.07 10.25
N LYS A 218 16.90 -7.73 11.13
CA LYS A 218 18.16 -7.08 10.76
C LYS A 218 18.92 -7.88 9.71
N THR A 219 19.06 -9.19 9.92
CA THR A 219 19.81 -10.08 9.03
C THR A 219 19.16 -10.16 7.65
N GLU A 220 17.84 -10.25 7.58
CA GLU A 220 17.12 -10.35 6.31
C GLU A 220 17.15 -9.03 5.52
N ILE A 221 17.12 -7.89 6.20
CA ILE A 221 17.29 -6.59 5.56
C ILE A 221 18.72 -6.41 5.06
N PHE A 222 19.72 -6.86 5.83
CA PHE A 222 21.11 -6.91 5.36
C PHE A 222 21.25 -7.78 4.10
N ASN A 223 20.68 -8.98 4.12
CA ASN A 223 20.70 -9.89 2.98
C ASN A 223 19.99 -9.31 1.75
N TYR A 224 18.88 -8.59 1.94
CA TYR A 224 18.22 -7.85 0.87
C TYR A 224 19.19 -6.85 0.22
N VAL A 225 19.85 -6.03 1.04
CA VAL A 225 20.80 -5.01 0.59
C VAL A 225 21.96 -5.63 -0.18
N GLU A 226 22.62 -6.64 0.39
CA GLU A 226 23.77 -7.32 -0.22
C GLU A 226 23.42 -8.00 -1.54
N LYS A 227 22.22 -8.61 -1.63
CA LYS A 227 21.78 -9.29 -2.85
C LYS A 227 21.33 -8.31 -3.94
N THR A 228 20.90 -7.09 -3.61
CA THR A 228 20.32 -6.15 -4.58
C THR A 228 21.40 -5.35 -5.30
N LYS A 229 21.54 -5.57 -6.61
CA LYS A 229 22.59 -4.94 -7.45
C LYS A 229 22.47 -3.42 -7.58
N VAL A 230 21.24 -2.90 -7.58
CA VAL A 230 20.93 -1.47 -7.61
C VAL A 230 20.05 -1.17 -6.40
N LEU A 231 20.69 -0.75 -5.32
CA LEU A 231 20.07 -0.48 -4.04
C LEU A 231 19.50 0.95 -3.96
N ASP A 232 18.26 1.05 -3.49
CA ASP A 232 17.61 2.32 -3.21
C ASP A 232 18.18 2.93 -1.92
N LEU A 233 18.74 4.14 -2.00
CA LEU A 233 19.29 4.83 -0.83
C LEU A 233 18.23 5.19 0.21
N ASN A 234 16.94 5.21 -0.12
CA ASN A 234 15.88 5.33 0.87
C ASN A 234 15.80 4.10 1.77
N VAL A 235 16.05 2.89 1.23
CA VAL A 235 16.14 1.66 2.03
C VAL A 235 17.29 1.76 3.03
N VAL A 236 18.45 2.25 2.58
CA VAL A 236 19.63 2.46 3.43
C VAL A 236 19.33 3.49 4.53
N GLY A 237 18.73 4.62 4.18
CA GLY A 237 18.36 5.66 5.13
C GLY A 237 17.38 5.17 6.20
N VAL A 238 16.38 4.37 5.80
CA VAL A 238 15.43 3.73 6.72
C VAL A 238 16.14 2.73 7.63
N ALA A 239 17.02 1.88 7.10
CA ALA A 239 17.78 0.93 7.91
C ALA A 239 18.62 1.64 8.98
N VAL A 240 19.34 2.71 8.60
CA VAL A 240 20.12 3.53 9.54
C VAL A 240 19.24 4.22 10.57
N LYS A 241 18.08 4.75 10.19
CA LYS A 241 17.13 5.40 11.11
C LYS A 241 16.67 4.47 12.24
N TYR A 242 16.39 3.19 11.95
CA TYR A 242 15.82 2.27 12.94
C TYR A 242 16.86 1.34 13.61
N LEU A 243 17.96 1.02 12.94
CA LEU A 243 19.01 0.16 13.47
C LEU A 243 20.23 0.95 13.98
N GLY A 244 20.37 2.22 13.62
CA GLY A 244 21.51 3.04 14.03
C GLY A 244 22.84 2.44 13.57
N GLN A 245 23.80 2.35 14.49
CA GLN A 245 25.15 1.83 14.22
C GLN A 245 25.14 0.37 13.70
N ASP A 246 24.12 -0.40 14.04
CA ASP A 246 23.97 -1.77 13.55
C ASP A 246 23.76 -1.87 12.03
N ALA A 247 23.40 -0.76 11.36
CA ALA A 247 23.26 -0.66 9.91
C ALA A 247 24.48 -0.02 9.22
N VAL A 248 25.62 0.14 9.91
CA VAL A 248 26.83 0.70 9.28
C VAL A 248 27.28 -0.10 8.06
N ASP A 249 27.14 -1.43 8.10
CA ASP A 249 27.52 -2.27 6.97
C ASP A 249 26.53 -2.14 5.80
N ILE A 250 25.23 -1.92 6.08
CA ILE A 250 24.22 -1.58 5.06
C ILE A 250 24.56 -0.24 4.39
N ALA A 251 24.94 0.76 5.18
CA ALA A 251 25.35 2.06 4.68
C ALA A 251 26.67 2.00 3.91
N GLY A 252 27.60 1.14 4.33
CA GLY A 252 28.84 0.86 3.61
C GLY A 252 28.60 0.28 2.23
N GLU A 253 27.57 -0.56 2.07
CA GLU A 253 27.25 -1.20 0.79
C GLU A 253 26.72 -0.22 -0.26
N ALA A 254 26.11 0.88 0.18
CA ALA A 254 25.77 2.00 -0.70
C ALA A 254 27.00 2.60 -1.40
N LEU A 255 28.21 2.41 -0.86
CA LEU A 255 29.47 2.85 -1.46
C LEU A 255 30.01 1.88 -2.53
N ASP A 256 29.57 0.61 -2.54
CA ASP A 256 30.01 -0.42 -3.52
C ASP A 256 29.10 -0.50 -4.77
N MET A 257 28.09 0.37 -4.85
CA MET A 257 27.08 0.27 -5.88
C MET A 257 27.55 0.64 -7.29
N THR A 258 27.10 -0.14 -8.28
CA THR A 258 27.22 0.21 -9.70
C THR A 258 26.17 1.24 -10.09
N ILE A 259 26.58 2.48 -10.39
CA ILE A 259 25.68 3.58 -10.77
C ILE A 259 25.77 3.82 -12.28
N LYS A 260 24.67 3.56 -12.99
CA LYS A 260 24.58 3.70 -14.45
C LYS A 260 24.11 5.11 -14.87
N ASN A 261 24.70 6.22 -14.41
CA ASN A 261 24.40 7.55 -14.99
C ASN A 261 25.29 8.71 -14.48
N ASP A 262 25.08 9.89 -15.07
CA ASP A 262 25.57 11.22 -14.64
C ASP A 262 25.16 11.61 -13.20
N ASP A 263 24.20 10.89 -12.59
CA ASP A 263 23.71 11.09 -11.22
C ASP A 263 24.60 10.48 -10.12
N ILE A 264 25.76 9.91 -10.49
CA ILE A 264 26.73 9.31 -9.56
C ILE A 264 27.12 10.24 -8.40
N ALA A 265 27.26 11.54 -8.67
CA ALA A 265 27.55 12.54 -7.65
C ALA A 265 26.36 12.77 -6.70
N GLY A 266 25.12 12.65 -7.18
CA GLY A 266 23.92 12.75 -6.36
C GLY A 266 23.81 11.57 -5.39
N HIS A 267 24.01 10.35 -5.91
CA HIS A 267 24.06 9.11 -5.13
C HIS A 267 25.07 9.20 -3.99
N PHE A 268 26.34 9.47 -4.29
CA PHE A 268 27.38 9.47 -3.24
C PHE A 268 27.19 10.59 -2.22
N ARG A 269 26.65 11.76 -2.61
CA ARG A 269 26.27 12.81 -1.63
C ARG A 269 25.25 12.29 -0.62
N GLN A 270 24.24 11.57 -1.08
CA GLN A 270 23.23 10.99 -0.20
C GLN A 270 23.81 9.86 0.65
N ALA A 271 24.62 8.96 0.07
CA ALA A 271 25.31 7.90 0.80
C ALA A 271 26.22 8.45 1.91
N PHE A 272 27.02 9.48 1.61
CA PHE A 272 27.86 10.16 2.61
C PHE A 272 27.06 10.85 3.70
N ASN A 273 25.92 11.47 3.36
CA ASN A 273 25.03 12.07 4.34
C ASN A 273 24.37 11.02 5.26
N ILE A 274 24.14 9.81 4.77
CA ILE A 274 23.66 8.70 5.61
C ILE A 274 24.80 8.24 6.55
N LEU A 275 25.99 8.00 6.00
CA LEU A 275 27.16 7.53 6.75
C LEU A 275 27.65 8.52 7.82
N SER A 276 27.51 9.83 7.61
CA SER A 276 27.96 10.85 8.55
C SER A 276 27.24 10.80 9.91
N ASN A 277 26.09 10.11 9.98
CA ASN A 277 25.36 9.89 11.23
C ASN A 277 25.85 8.64 12.00
N LEU A 278 26.84 7.93 11.48
CA LEU A 278 27.37 6.69 12.04
C LEU A 278 28.87 6.81 12.32
N ASP A 279 29.41 5.93 13.16
CA ASP A 279 30.85 5.67 13.17
C ASP A 279 31.20 4.82 11.94
N TYR A 280 31.62 5.50 10.86
CA TYR A 280 31.98 4.87 9.59
C TYR A 280 33.49 4.63 9.44
N SER A 281 34.25 4.58 10.54
CA SER A 281 35.72 4.40 10.50
C SER A 281 36.16 3.20 9.65
N LYS A 282 35.37 2.11 9.65
CA LYS A 282 35.56 0.92 8.79
C LYS A 282 35.54 1.24 7.27
N TYR A 283 34.80 2.26 6.88
CA TYR A 283 34.58 2.69 5.49
C TYR A 283 35.29 4.02 5.15
N TYR A 284 36.15 4.52 6.04
CA TYR A 284 36.79 5.84 5.92
C TYR A 284 37.65 5.97 4.65
N ASP A 285 38.54 5.01 4.41
CA ASP A 285 39.47 5.04 3.27
C ASP A 285 38.71 5.04 1.94
N LYS A 286 37.70 4.18 1.83
CA LYS A 286 36.83 4.08 0.65
C LYS A 286 36.02 5.36 0.42
N THR A 287 35.47 5.95 1.48
CA THR A 287 34.78 7.24 1.42
C THR A 287 35.71 8.32 0.84
N TRP A 288 36.96 8.34 1.30
CA TRP A 288 37.97 9.29 0.83
C TRP A 288 38.43 9.03 -0.61
N GLU A 289 38.53 7.76 -1.02
CA GLU A 289 38.81 7.37 -2.40
C GLU A 289 37.73 7.90 -3.34
N ILE A 290 36.47 7.66 -3.02
CA ILE A 290 35.30 8.14 -3.78
C ILE A 290 35.25 9.68 -3.78
N ALA A 291 35.48 10.33 -2.65
CA ALA A 291 35.49 11.80 -2.57
C ALA A 291 36.60 12.45 -3.40
N LYS A 292 37.74 11.77 -3.57
CA LYS A 292 38.88 12.25 -4.39
C LYS A 292 38.70 11.95 -5.88
N SER A 293 37.90 10.97 -6.25
CA SER A 293 37.64 10.68 -7.66
C SER A 293 36.80 11.78 -8.31
N GLU A 294 37.19 12.17 -9.54
CA GLU A 294 36.52 13.21 -10.33
C GLU A 294 35.16 12.71 -10.86
N PHE A 295 34.15 12.57 -9.99
CA PHE A 295 32.78 12.39 -10.43
C PHE A 295 32.27 13.71 -11.02
N LYS A 296 32.44 13.91 -12.33
CA LYS A 296 32.02 15.12 -13.04
C LYS A 296 30.50 15.25 -12.99
N LYS A 297 30.01 16.26 -12.27
CA LYS A 297 28.68 16.81 -12.49
C LYS A 297 28.77 17.63 -13.80
N VAL A 298 28.27 17.11 -14.91
CA VAL A 298 28.02 17.97 -16.08
C VAL A 298 26.76 18.77 -15.73
N SER A 299 26.92 20.10 -15.77
CA SER A 299 25.97 21.14 -15.38
C SER A 299 24.56 20.95 -15.93
#